data_AF-A0A351H6D2-F1
#
_entry.id   AF-A0A351H6D2-F1
#
_cell.length_a   1.000
_cell.length_b   1.000
_cell.length_c   1.000
_cell.angle_alpha   90.00
_cell.angle_beta   90.00
_cell.angle_gamma   90.00
#
_symmetry.space_group_name_H-M   'P 1'
#
loop_
_entity.id
_entity.type
_entity.pdbx_description
1 polymer ?
#
loop_
_entity_poly.entity_id
_entity_poly.type
_entity_poly.pdbx_seq_one_letter_code
_entity_poly.pdbx_strand_id
1 'polypeptide(L)' 'MFPMKKYYDILKDLREDRDLDQKTVAKALNIDTSYYGKYERGVHPIPIEKLITLCKFYNISADYILGLPENLPFPKR' A
#
# COMPACT_ATOMS: atom_id res chain seq x y z
N MET A 1 5.11 22.42 5.07
CA MET A 1 5.51 21.23 4.28
C MET A 1 5.06 20.02 5.06
N PHE A 2 3.94 19.41 4.70
CA PHE A 2 3.53 18.16 5.33
C PHE A 2 4.57 17.09 4.95
N PRO A 3 5.17 16.38 5.93
CA PRO A 3 6.08 15.29 5.59
C PRO A 3 5.31 14.29 4.75
N MET A 4 5.82 13.95 3.56
CA MET A 4 5.18 12.94 2.72
C MET A 4 5.07 11.65 3.53
N LYS A 5 3.82 11.19 3.69
CA LYS A 5 3.52 9.97 4.43
C LYS A 5 4.19 8.79 3.71
N LYS A 6 4.84 7.91 4.46
CA LYS A 6 5.52 6.77 3.84
C LYS A 6 4.48 5.75 3.39
N TYR A 7 4.78 5.02 2.32
CA TYR A 7 3.83 4.08 1.72
C TYR A 7 3.27 3.06 2.74
N TYR A 8 4.07 2.62 3.72
CA TYR A 8 3.61 1.66 4.72
C TYR A 8 2.61 2.26 5.72
N ASP A 9 2.70 3.56 6.00
CA ASP A 9 1.68 4.23 6.82
C ASP A 9 0.38 4.37 6.01
N ILE A 10 0.47 4.60 4.69
CA ILE A 10 -0.68 4.62 3.76
C ILE A 10 -1.34 3.24 3.68
N LEU A 11 -0.56 2.14 3.69
CA LEU A 11 -1.10 0.78 3.74
C LEU A 11 -1.95 0.54 4.98
N LYS A 12 -1.48 1.01 6.14
CA LYS A 12 -2.19 0.89 7.40
C LYS A 12 -3.49 1.71 7.39
N ASP A 13 -3.42 2.98 6.96
CA ASP A 13 -4.59 3.84 6.83
C ASP A 13 -5.65 3.22 5.91
N LEU A 14 -5.26 2.81 4.69
CA LEU A 14 -6.18 2.20 3.73
C LEU A 14 -6.90 0.98 4.29
N ARG A 15 -6.20 0.19 5.12
CA ARG A 15 -6.79 -0.96 5.79
C ARG A 15 -7.79 -0.50 6.85
N GLU A 16 -7.43 0.47 7.69
CA GLU A 16 -8.26 0.98 8.78
C GLU A 16 -9.49 1.74 8.26
N ASP A 17 -9.35 2.55 7.23
CA ASP A 17 -10.44 3.27 6.54
C ASP A 17 -11.45 2.33 5.87
N ARG A 18 -11.04 1.09 5.59
CA ARG A 18 -11.89 0.03 5.01
C ARG A 18 -12.45 -0.91 6.06
N ASP A 19 -12.23 -0.64 7.35
CA ASP A 19 -12.60 -1.49 8.48
C ASP A 19 -12.07 -2.94 8.36
N LEU A 20 -10.89 -3.10 7.78
CA LEU A 20 -10.27 -4.41 7.56
C LEU A 20 -9.28 -4.78 8.67
N ASP A 21 -9.25 -6.06 9.03
CA ASP A 21 -8.17 -6.62 9.84
C ASP A 21 -6.94 -6.96 8.97
N GLN A 22 -5.77 -7.10 9.60
CA GLN A 22 -4.53 -7.48 8.89
C GLN A 22 -4.65 -8.85 8.23
N LYS A 23 -5.48 -9.75 8.76
CA LYS A 23 -5.68 -11.10 8.25
C LYS A 23 -6.38 -11.09 6.89
N THR A 24 -7.35 -10.20 6.70
CA THR A 24 -8.09 -10.06 5.44
C THR A 24 -7.17 -9.58 4.32
N VAL A 25 -6.35 -8.57 4.59
CA VAL A 25 -5.40 -8.06 3.59
C VAL A 25 -4.30 -9.07 3.30
N ALA A 26 -3.79 -9.76 4.32
CA ALA A 26 -2.81 -10.84 4.15
C ALA A 26 -3.36 -11.98 3.26
N LYS A 27 -4.64 -12.34 3.44
CA LYS A 27 -5.32 -13.33 2.60
C LYS A 27 -5.44 -12.86 1.15
N ALA A 28 -5.80 -11.60 0.90
CA ALA A 28 -5.84 -11.03 -0.45
C ALA A 28 -4.45 -11.06 -1.13
N LEU A 29 -3.39 -10.93 -0.35
CA LEU A 29 -2.01 -11.00 -0.80
C LEU A 29 -1.45 -12.43 -0.85
N ASN A 30 -2.17 -13.45 -0.38
CA ASN A 30 -1.68 -14.82 -0.22
C ASN A 30 -0.36 -14.88 0.58
N ILE A 31 -0.33 -14.28 1.77
CA ILE A 31 0.80 -14.28 2.72
C ILE A 31 0.28 -14.42 4.16
N ASP A 32 1.19 -14.67 5.11
CA ASP A 32 0.85 -14.69 6.53
C ASP A 32 0.52 -13.29 7.08
N THR A 33 -0.40 -13.24 8.04
CA THR A 33 -0.79 -12.00 8.73
C THR A 33 0.39 -11.26 9.36
N SER A 34 1.33 -12.01 9.97
CA SER A 34 2.54 -11.42 10.56
C SER A 34 3.48 -10.82 9.53
N TYR A 35 3.49 -11.37 8.30
CA TYR A 35 4.26 -10.86 7.18
C TYR A 35 3.65 -9.57 6.64
N TYR A 36 2.32 -9.50 6.51
CA TYR A 36 1.64 -8.25 6.18
C TYR A 36 1.86 -7.16 7.24
N GLY A 37 1.78 -7.51 8.53
CA GLY A 37 2.06 -6.57 9.62
C GLY A 37 3.53 -6.07 9.67
N LYS A 38 4.46 -6.75 8.97
CA LYS A 38 5.83 -6.24 8.77
C LYS A 38 5.88 -5.17 7.67
N TYR A 39 4.99 -5.24 6.67
CA TYR A 39 4.85 -4.19 5.67
C TYR A 39 4.34 -2.90 6.30
N GLU A 40 3.26 -2.95 7.09
CA GLU A 40 2.68 -1.75 7.74
C GLU A 40 3.62 -1.04 8.73
N ARG A 41 4.63 -1.76 9.24
CA ARG A 41 5.66 -1.19 10.13
C ARG A 41 6.93 -0.74 9.38
N GLY A 42 6.98 -0.92 8.07
CA GLY A 42 8.18 -0.61 7.26
C GLY A 42 9.38 -1.53 7.53
N VAL A 43 9.18 -2.68 8.18
CA VAL A 43 10.26 -3.64 8.48
C VAL A 43 10.68 -4.40 7.22
N HIS A 44 9.71 -4.71 6.36
CA HIS A 44 9.96 -5.32 5.06
C HIS A 44 9.43 -4.43 3.93
N PRO A 45 10.20 -4.24 2.85
CA PRO A 45 9.67 -3.60 1.65
C PRO A 45 8.59 -4.48 1.01
N ILE A 46 7.58 -3.83 0.42
CA ILE A 46 6.53 -4.55 -0.31
C ILE A 46 7.03 -4.90 -1.72
N PRO A 47 6.96 -6.17 -2.16
CA PRO A 47 7.24 -6.54 -3.55
C PRO A 47 6.23 -5.90 -4.52
N ILE A 48 6.67 -5.59 -5.75
CA ILE A 48 5.83 -4.91 -6.75
C ILE A 48 4.59 -5.73 -7.10
N GLU A 49 4.69 -7.06 -7.14
CA GLU A 49 3.55 -7.95 -7.41
C GLU A 49 2.47 -7.81 -6.33
N LYS A 50 2.88 -7.63 -5.07
CA LYS A 50 1.95 -7.42 -3.95
C LYS A 50 1.36 -6.02 -4.01
N LEU A 51 2.14 -5.01 -4.39
CA LEU A 51 1.62 -3.65 -4.63
C LEU A 51 0.53 -3.64 -5.72
N ILE A 52 0.76 -4.33 -6.85
CA ILE A 52 -0.24 -4.47 -7.92
C ILE A 52 -1.52 -5.14 -7.40
N THR A 53 -1.39 -6.20 -6.60
CA THR A 53 -2.54 -6.85 -5.97
C THR A 53 -3.30 -5.88 -5.05
N LEU A 54 -2.61 -5.07 -4.25
CA LEU A 54 -3.26 -4.08 -3.39
C LEU A 54 -3.96 -2.98 -4.18
N CYS A 55 -3.37 -2.51 -5.29
CA CYS A 55 -4.00 -1.54 -6.18
C CYS A 55 -5.35 -2.08 -6.68
N LYS A 56 -5.40 -3.35 -7.11
CA LYS A 56 -6.63 -4.00 -7.57
C LYS A 56 -7.62 -4.27 -6.43
N PHE A 57 -7.12 -4.74 -5.28
CA PHE A 57 -7.93 -5.05 -4.10
C PHE A 57 -8.63 -3.80 -3.54
N TYR A 58 -7.89 -2.69 -3.43
CA TYR A 58 -8.45 -1.43 -2.96
C TYR A 58 -9.08 -0.59 -4.08
N ASN A 59 -8.91 -0.94 -5.35
CA ASN A 59 -9.35 -0.16 -6.51
C ASN A 59 -8.81 1.29 -6.48
N ILE A 60 -7.48 1.42 -6.34
CA ILE A 60 -6.74 2.70 -6.28
C ILE A 60 -5.46 2.61 -7.12
N SER A 61 -4.88 3.76 -7.47
CA SER A 61 -3.60 3.82 -8.19
C SER A 61 -2.41 3.47 -7.28
N ALA A 62 -1.32 3.03 -7.90
CA ALA A 62 -0.05 2.84 -7.19
C ALA A 62 0.49 4.17 -6.65
N ASP A 63 0.30 5.27 -7.39
CA ASP A 63 0.74 6.61 -6.98
C ASP A 63 0.15 7.01 -5.63
N TYR A 64 -1.12 6.69 -5.38
CA TYR A 64 -1.76 6.93 -4.08
C TYR A 64 -1.06 6.15 -2.96
N ILE A 65 -0.86 4.83 -3.15
CA ILE A 65 -0.20 3.99 -2.14
C ILE A 65 1.24 4.46 -1.88
N LEU A 66 1.95 4.88 -2.93
CA LEU A 66 3.32 5.35 -2.87
C LEU A 66 3.44 6.78 -2.33
N GLY A 67 2.33 7.49 -2.13
CA GLY A 67 2.32 8.88 -1.67
C GLY A 67 2.90 9.86 -2.70
N LEU A 68 2.79 9.55 -4.00
CA LEU A 68 3.27 10.41 -5.08
C LEU A 68 2.24 11.53 -5.38
N PRO A 69 2.68 12.73 -5.75
CA PRO A 69 1.76 13.81 -6.13
C PRO A 69 1.08 13.52 -7.48
N GLU A 70 -0.18 13.92 -7.62
CA GLU A 70 -1.00 13.65 -8.81
C GLU A 70 -0.42 14.21 -10.11
N ASN A 71 0.33 15.31 -10.03
CA ASN A 71 0.83 16.06 -11.18
C ASN A 71 2.32 15.83 -11.46
N LEU A 72 2.85 14.64 -11.21
CA LEU A 72 4.21 14.31 -11.63
C LEU A 72 4.32 14.34 -13.16
N PRO A 73 5.35 14.99 -13.74
CA PRO A 73 5.55 14.99 -15.17
C PRO A 73 5.92 13.59 -15.64
N PHE A 74 5.20 13.08 -16.64
CA PHE A 74 5.56 11.85 -17.32
C PHE A 74 6.26 12.17 -18.65
N PRO A 75 7.33 11.43 -19.02
CA PRO A 75 7.86 11.51 -20.37
C PRO A 75 6.74 11.09 -21.34
N LYS A 76 6.42 11.96 -22.30
CA LYS A 76 5.50 11.61 -23.39
C LYS A 76 6.11 10.42 -24.12
N ARG A 77 5.39 9.30 -24.14
CA ARG A 77 5.76 8.12 -24.94
C ARG A 77 5.44 8.38 -26.41
#